data_AF-A0A2E7HHW9-F1
#
_entry.id   AF-A0A2E7HHW9-F1
#
_cell.length_a   1.000
_cell.length_b   1.000
_cell.length_c   1.000
_cell.angle_alpha   90.00
_cell.angle_beta   90.00
_cell.angle_gamma   90.00
#
_symmetry.space_group_name_H-M   'P 1'
#
loop_
_entity.id
_entity.type
_entity.pdbx_description
1 polymer ?
#
loop_
_entity_poly.entity_id
_entity_poly.type
_entity_poly.pdbx_seq_one_letter_code
_entity_poly.pdbx_strand_id
1 'polypeptide(L)'
;MPYSEIIRHGDFGLRTFSGLDGEMSAVDGRFYRFGPDGSGSPVDPENQAQFAVVKHFQTDFTIRLDGPCSLEAVQQTIDEALPERDAMCAVKISACFDDLQFRVMRRQANGTDLDTASQSQAEFHEEGLRGVLVGLRFPSDSAPVGVPGYHLHLVIDDGRLGGHCHGATMSDITIEMDDTDHLHLAADDGMTRLTAGLTQNDRDRLERVERERRT
;
A
#
# COMPACT_ATOMS: atom_id res chain seq x y z
N MET A 1 -13.64 1.38 -11.26
CA MET A 1 -14.37 2.37 -10.45
C MET A 1 -13.62 3.69 -10.53
N PRO A 2 -14.28 4.82 -10.82
CA PRO A 2 -13.63 6.13 -10.82
C PRO A 2 -13.21 6.57 -9.41
N TYR A 3 -12.12 7.33 -9.31
CA TYR A 3 -11.68 7.88 -8.03
C TYR A 3 -12.64 8.91 -7.44
N SER A 4 -13.47 9.56 -8.26
CA SER A 4 -14.56 10.43 -7.80
C SER A 4 -15.59 9.72 -6.91
N GLU A 5 -15.70 8.38 -7.03
CA GLU A 5 -16.51 7.54 -6.15
C GLU A 5 -15.69 7.07 -4.93
N ILE A 6 -14.49 6.53 -5.16
CA ILE A 6 -13.63 5.96 -4.11
C ILE A 6 -13.33 6.96 -2.99
N ILE A 7 -13.02 8.22 -3.33
CA ILE A 7 -12.66 9.26 -2.37
C ILE A 7 -13.78 9.55 -1.35
N ARG A 8 -15.02 9.16 -1.66
CA ARG A 8 -16.16 9.31 -0.73
C ARG A 8 -16.16 8.28 0.40
N HIS A 9 -15.33 7.25 0.31
CA HIS A 9 -15.30 6.11 1.23
C HIS A 9 -14.06 6.08 2.14
N GLY A 10 -13.18 7.07 2.01
CA GLY A 10 -12.01 7.16 2.87
C GLY A 10 -11.10 8.33 2.57
N ASP A 11 -10.20 8.58 3.51
CA ASP A 11 -9.17 9.61 3.50
C ASP A 11 -7.75 9.01 3.62
N PHE A 12 -7.68 7.69 3.77
CA PHE A 12 -6.45 6.92 3.91
C PHE A 12 -6.55 5.61 3.14
N GLY A 13 -5.47 5.18 2.49
CA GLY A 13 -5.48 3.95 1.73
C GLY A 13 -4.46 3.89 0.61
N LEU A 14 -4.53 2.84 -0.19
CA LEU A 14 -3.53 2.56 -1.21
C LEU A 14 -4.10 1.73 -2.37
N ARG A 15 -3.19 1.43 -3.31
CA ARG A 15 -3.26 0.55 -4.51
C ARG A 15 -3.39 1.30 -5.84
N THR A 16 -3.87 0.72 -6.95
CA THR A 16 -3.40 1.13 -8.31
C THR A 16 -4.50 1.55 -9.31
N PHE A 17 -4.06 2.14 -10.42
CA PHE A 17 -4.89 2.59 -11.54
C PHE A 17 -5.14 1.48 -12.55
N SER A 18 -6.19 1.61 -13.37
CA SER A 18 -6.47 0.71 -14.48
C SER A 18 -5.26 0.55 -15.40
N GLY A 19 -4.85 -0.70 -15.62
CA GLY A 19 -3.65 -1.02 -16.37
C GLY A 19 -2.36 -0.88 -15.55
N LEU A 20 -2.44 -0.94 -14.22
CA LEU A 20 -1.29 -0.78 -13.32
C LEU A 20 -0.51 0.53 -13.57
N ASP A 21 -1.24 1.60 -13.91
CA ASP A 21 -0.67 2.88 -14.35
C ASP A 21 -0.20 3.75 -13.17
N GLY A 22 0.82 3.25 -12.48
CA GLY A 22 1.39 3.88 -11.30
C GLY A 22 0.80 3.37 -9.98
N GLU A 23 1.23 3.99 -8.89
CA GLU A 23 0.75 3.69 -7.54
C GLU A 23 -0.14 4.82 -7.03
N MET A 24 -1.22 4.49 -6.31
CA MET A 24 -2.03 5.45 -5.57
C MET A 24 -1.81 5.30 -4.07
N SER A 25 -1.65 6.44 -3.40
CA SER A 25 -1.64 6.52 -1.93
C SER A 25 -2.56 7.64 -1.48
N ALA A 26 -3.31 7.38 -0.42
CA ALA A 26 -4.16 8.36 0.24
C ALA A 26 -3.73 8.50 1.69
N VAL A 27 -3.51 9.74 2.13
CA VAL A 27 -3.16 10.08 3.51
C VAL A 27 -3.66 11.48 3.83
N ASP A 28 -4.23 11.65 5.02
CA ASP A 28 -4.81 12.91 5.50
C ASP A 28 -5.78 13.55 4.49
N GLY A 29 -6.59 12.72 3.82
CA GLY A 29 -7.60 13.14 2.85
C GLY A 29 -7.05 13.54 1.47
N ARG A 30 -5.75 13.38 1.24
CA ARG A 30 -5.09 13.72 -0.03
C ARG A 30 -4.69 12.46 -0.76
N PHE A 31 -5.09 12.38 -2.03
CA PHE A 31 -4.83 11.24 -2.91
C PHE A 31 -3.74 11.61 -3.91
N TYR A 32 -2.71 10.78 -3.98
CA TYR A 32 -1.56 10.97 -4.86
C TYR A 32 -1.46 9.81 -5.86
N ARG A 33 -1.15 10.13 -7.11
CA ARG A 33 -0.69 9.20 -8.13
C ARG A 33 0.82 9.36 -8.31
N PHE A 34 1.56 8.28 -8.15
CA PHE A 34 2.99 8.20 -8.43
C PHE A 34 3.24 7.60 -9.81
N GLY A 35 3.96 8.33 -10.65
CA GLY A 35 4.36 7.92 -12.00
C GLY A 35 5.65 7.09 -12.01
N PRO A 36 6.01 6.49 -13.15
CA PRO A 36 7.14 5.57 -13.27
C PRO A 36 8.52 6.23 -13.12
N ASP A 37 8.57 7.55 -12.91
CA ASP A 37 9.74 8.32 -12.51
C ASP A 37 9.77 8.64 -11.01
N GLY A 38 8.84 8.05 -10.24
CA GLY A 38 8.66 8.28 -8.81
C GLY A 38 7.86 9.55 -8.47
N SER A 39 7.64 10.44 -9.45
CA SER A 39 7.02 11.74 -9.19
C SER A 39 5.54 11.60 -8.85
N GLY A 40 5.11 12.37 -7.84
CA GLY A 40 3.74 12.39 -7.37
C GLY A 40 2.92 13.56 -7.91
N SER A 41 1.63 13.31 -8.14
CA SER A 41 0.64 14.30 -8.56
C SER A 41 -0.70 14.01 -7.88
N PRO A 42 -1.57 15.02 -7.66
CA PRO A 42 -2.92 14.76 -7.19
C PRO A 42 -3.67 13.80 -8.12
N VAL A 43 -4.44 12.88 -7.55
CA VAL A 43 -5.28 11.98 -8.36
C VAL A 43 -6.36 12.78 -9.09
N ASP A 44 -6.48 12.55 -10.40
CA ASP A 44 -7.61 13.04 -11.18
C ASP A 44 -8.86 12.19 -10.85
N PRO A 45 -9.98 12.81 -10.41
CA PRO A 45 -11.20 12.08 -10.04
C PRO A 45 -11.77 11.17 -11.15
N GLU A 46 -11.46 11.45 -12.42
CA GLU A 46 -11.91 10.64 -13.56
C GLU A 46 -11.01 9.41 -13.82
N ASN A 47 -9.85 9.35 -13.17
CA ASN A 47 -8.99 8.17 -13.24
C ASN A 47 -9.74 6.94 -12.72
N GLN A 48 -9.51 5.81 -13.38
CA GLN A 48 -10.11 4.54 -13.01
C GLN A 48 -9.16 3.77 -12.12
N ALA A 49 -9.66 3.27 -10.99
CA ALA A 49 -8.95 2.31 -10.18
C ALA A 49 -9.12 0.91 -10.79
N GLN A 50 -8.00 0.19 -10.93
CA GLN A 50 -8.05 -1.26 -11.09
C GLN A 50 -8.48 -1.90 -9.77
N PHE A 51 -7.98 -1.31 -8.69
CA PHE A 51 -8.27 -1.66 -7.33
C PHE A 51 -8.04 -0.30 -6.55
N ALA A 52 -8.93 0.18 -5.64
CA ALA A 52 -8.60 1.07 -4.46
C ALA A 52 -9.13 0.59 -3.05
N VAL A 53 -8.29 0.45 -2.00
CA VAL A 53 -8.67 0.06 -0.62
C VAL A 53 -8.50 1.34 0.18
N VAL A 54 -9.59 1.82 0.74
CA VAL A 54 -9.62 3.07 1.49
C VAL A 54 -10.43 2.90 2.76
N LYS A 55 -10.13 3.74 3.74
CA LYS A 55 -10.95 3.92 4.94
C LYS A 55 -10.88 5.37 5.42
N HIS A 56 -11.82 5.72 6.30
CA HIS A 56 -11.66 6.90 7.15
C HIS A 56 -10.75 6.53 8.30
N PHE A 57 -9.53 7.06 8.30
CA PHE A 57 -8.50 6.70 9.26
C PHE A 57 -8.67 7.49 10.56
N GLN A 58 -8.65 6.76 11.67
CA GLN A 58 -8.67 7.29 13.02
C GLN A 58 -7.65 6.55 13.87
N THR A 59 -6.71 7.28 14.46
CA THR A 59 -5.70 6.68 15.32
C THR A 59 -6.34 6.14 16.60
N ASP A 60 -6.31 4.82 16.79
CA ASP A 60 -6.70 4.14 18.03
C ASP A 60 -5.50 3.96 18.96
N PHE A 61 -4.34 3.67 18.38
CA PHE A 61 -3.10 3.41 19.10
C PHE A 61 -1.93 4.16 18.49
N THR A 62 -0.99 4.58 19.34
CA THR A 62 0.25 5.23 18.91
C THR A 62 1.45 4.58 19.59
N ILE A 63 2.45 4.22 18.79
CA ILE A 63 3.73 3.66 19.24
C ILE A 63 4.85 4.57 18.73
N ARG A 64 5.87 4.79 19.55
CA ARG A 64 7.09 5.54 19.18
C ARG A 64 8.31 4.66 19.37
N LEU A 65 9.24 4.72 18.42
CA LEU A 65 10.51 3.99 18.46
C LEU A 65 11.67 4.98 18.23
N ASP A 66 12.69 4.91 19.09
CA ASP A 66 13.78 5.91 19.16
C ASP A 66 15.09 5.47 18.49
N GLY A 67 15.11 4.39 17.71
CA GLY A 67 16.32 3.86 17.06
C GLY A 67 16.15 3.56 15.57
N PRO A 68 17.24 3.30 14.83
CA PRO A 68 17.13 2.75 13.50
C PRO A 68 16.47 1.36 13.59
N CYS A 69 15.30 1.22 13.00
CA CYS A 69 14.56 -0.04 12.91
C CYS A 69 14.43 -0.45 11.45
N SER A 70 14.63 -1.74 11.17
CA SER A 70 14.25 -2.29 9.87
C SER A 70 12.73 -2.25 9.73
N LEU A 71 12.25 -2.25 8.48
CA LEU A 71 10.83 -2.38 8.18
C LEU A 71 10.21 -3.62 8.85
N GLU A 72 10.94 -4.73 8.88
CA GLU A 72 10.53 -5.97 9.55
C GLU A 72 10.37 -5.79 11.06
N ALA A 73 11.31 -5.11 11.73
CA ALA A 73 11.20 -4.83 13.17
C ALA A 73 10.00 -3.92 13.50
N VAL A 74 9.70 -2.95 12.63
CA VAL A 74 8.50 -2.12 12.75
C VAL A 74 7.22 -2.94 12.58
N GLN A 75 7.17 -3.83 11.58
CA GLN A 75 6.05 -4.75 11.37
C GLN A 75 5.85 -5.69 12.57
N GLN A 76 6.94 -6.22 13.12
CA GLN A 76 6.89 -7.05 14.33
C GLN A 76 6.35 -6.26 15.53
N THR A 77 6.77 -5.01 15.70
CA THR A 77 6.27 -4.13 16.77
C THR A 77 4.75 -3.93 16.66
N ILE A 78 4.24 -3.72 15.44
CA ILE A 78 2.80 -3.61 15.19
C ILE A 78 2.10 -4.94 15.51
N ASP A 79 2.63 -6.07 15.05
CA ASP A 79 2.06 -7.40 15.29
C ASP A 79 1.96 -7.73 16.78
N GLU A 80 2.96 -7.32 17.58
CA GLU A 80 2.98 -7.53 19.04
C GLU A 80 1.99 -6.63 19.79
N ALA A 81 1.61 -5.49 19.20
CA ALA A 81 0.70 -4.53 19.79
C ALA A 81 -0.78 -4.81 19.44
N LEU A 82 -1.06 -5.55 18.37
CA LEU A 82 -2.42 -5.89 17.97
C LEU A 82 -3.07 -6.84 18.99
N PRO A 83 -4.36 -6.63 19.33
CA PRO A 83 -5.07 -7.45 20.30
C PRO A 83 -5.22 -8.91 19.83
N GLU A 84 -5.35 -9.11 18.51
CA GLU A 84 -5.49 -10.42 17.88
C GLU A 84 -4.53 -10.54 16.70
N ARG A 85 -3.93 -11.74 16.54
CA ARG A 85 -2.99 -12.02 15.44
C ARG A 85 -3.62 -11.85 14.05
N ASP A 86 -4.92 -12.11 13.97
CA ASP A 86 -5.72 -12.09 12.75
C ASP A 86 -6.55 -10.80 12.59
N ALA A 87 -6.17 -9.71 13.28
CA ALA A 87 -6.79 -8.40 13.07
C ALA A 87 -6.34 -7.77 11.73
N MET A 88 -7.29 -7.15 11.02
CA MET A 88 -6.97 -6.21 9.94
C MET A 88 -6.64 -4.86 10.58
N CYS A 89 -5.61 -4.18 10.08
CA CYS A 89 -5.19 -2.91 10.66
C CYS A 89 -4.72 -1.95 9.57
N ALA A 90 -5.11 -0.69 9.65
CA ALA A 90 -4.49 0.37 8.87
C ALA A 90 -3.36 1.00 9.69
N VAL A 91 -2.21 1.23 9.05
CA VAL A 91 -1.01 1.72 9.72
C VAL A 91 -0.46 2.94 8.98
N LYS A 92 -0.32 4.04 9.70
CA LYS A 92 0.35 5.26 9.24
C LYS A 92 1.66 5.39 9.99
N ILE A 93 2.78 5.28 9.28
CA ILE A 93 4.12 5.30 9.88
C ILE A 93 4.85 6.54 9.41
N SER A 94 5.00 7.52 10.31
CA SER A 94 5.81 8.72 10.05
C SER A 94 7.24 8.47 10.52
N ALA A 95 8.23 8.68 9.64
CA ALA A 95 9.63 8.40 9.97
C ALA A 95 10.62 9.24 9.15
N CYS A 96 11.88 9.26 9.62
CA CYS A 96 13.05 9.44 8.77
C CYS A 96 13.42 8.09 8.17
N PHE A 97 13.69 8.06 6.86
CA PHE A 97 14.15 6.88 6.15
C PHE A 97 15.66 7.00 5.93
N ASP A 98 16.42 6.28 6.75
CA ASP A 98 17.88 6.19 6.63
C ASP A 98 18.27 5.44 5.35
N ASP A 99 17.48 4.41 5.00
CA ASP A 99 17.54 3.63 3.76
C ASP A 99 16.11 3.37 3.28
N LEU A 100 15.84 3.53 1.99
CA LEU A 100 14.50 3.38 1.44
C LEU A 100 14.53 2.74 0.05
N GLN A 101 13.73 1.70 -0.12
CA GLN A 101 13.56 0.97 -1.35
C GLN A 101 12.08 0.85 -1.69
N PHE A 102 11.72 1.38 -2.87
CA PHE A 102 10.35 1.38 -3.33
C PHE A 102 10.29 1.23 -4.85
N ARG A 103 9.10 0.89 -5.36
CA ARG A 103 8.85 0.73 -6.78
C ARG A 103 7.57 1.42 -7.23
N VAL A 104 7.49 1.66 -8.53
CA VAL A 104 6.26 2.11 -9.20
C VAL A 104 6.01 1.24 -10.42
N MET A 105 4.80 0.70 -10.53
CA MET A 105 4.37 -0.02 -11.72
C MET A 105 4.27 0.90 -12.95
N ARG A 106 4.69 0.38 -14.11
CA ARG A 106 4.44 1.02 -15.40
C ARG A 106 3.09 0.58 -15.94
N ARG A 107 2.42 1.49 -16.66
CA ARG A 107 1.20 1.16 -17.39
C ARG A 107 1.40 -0.06 -18.29
N GLN A 108 0.48 -1.01 -18.18
CA GLN A 108 0.44 -2.26 -18.93
C GLN A 108 -0.70 -2.27 -19.95
N ALA A 109 -0.54 -3.11 -20.96
CA ALA A 109 -1.63 -3.46 -21.86
C ALA A 109 -2.64 -4.37 -21.16
N ASN A 110 -3.88 -4.38 -21.65
CA ASN A 110 -4.91 -5.28 -21.13
C ASN A 110 -4.49 -6.74 -21.33
N GLY A 111 -4.60 -7.54 -20.27
CA GLY A 111 -4.29 -8.97 -20.29
C GLY A 111 -2.82 -9.32 -20.02
N THR A 112 -1.95 -8.34 -19.77
CA THR A 112 -0.60 -8.62 -19.24
C THR A 112 -0.73 -9.25 -17.86
N ASP A 113 -0.04 -10.37 -17.64
CA ASP A 113 0.01 -11.03 -16.33
C ASP A 113 0.94 -10.29 -15.36
N LEU A 114 0.74 -10.49 -14.06
CA LEU A 114 1.47 -9.78 -13.01
C LEU A 114 2.98 -10.05 -13.02
N ASP A 115 3.40 -11.27 -13.39
CA ASP A 115 4.84 -11.59 -13.45
C ASP A 115 5.50 -10.76 -14.54
N THR A 116 4.92 -10.75 -15.75
CA THR A 116 5.40 -9.93 -16.86
C THR A 116 5.34 -8.43 -16.54
N ALA A 117 4.25 -7.96 -15.92
CA ALA A 117 4.09 -6.56 -15.55
C ALA A 117 5.19 -6.10 -14.59
N SER A 118 5.44 -6.90 -13.55
CA SER A 118 6.43 -6.59 -12.52
C SER A 118 7.85 -6.46 -13.08
N GLN A 119 8.20 -7.17 -14.16
CA GLN A 119 9.52 -7.08 -14.80
C GLN A 119 9.84 -5.68 -15.34
N SER A 120 8.81 -4.86 -15.59
CA SER A 120 8.97 -3.52 -16.14
C SER A 120 8.87 -2.40 -15.09
N GLN A 121 8.72 -2.73 -13.81
CA GLN A 121 8.57 -1.74 -12.75
C GLN A 121 9.81 -0.83 -12.64
N ALA A 122 9.59 0.42 -12.23
CA ALA A 122 10.68 1.31 -11.88
C ALA A 122 11.00 1.12 -10.39
N GLU A 123 12.26 0.90 -10.08
CA GLU A 123 12.75 0.69 -8.71
C GLU A 123 13.66 1.85 -8.32
N PHE A 124 13.57 2.24 -7.05
CA PHE A 124 14.24 3.42 -6.51
C PHE A 124 14.91 3.05 -5.19
N HIS A 125 16.07 3.64 -4.96
CA HIS A 125 16.81 3.56 -3.72
C HIS A 125 17.19 4.97 -3.31
N GLU A 126 16.68 5.41 -2.16
CA GLU A 126 16.87 6.75 -1.62
C GLU A 126 17.34 6.67 -0.16
N GLU A 127 17.97 7.74 0.32
CA GLU A 127 18.49 7.84 1.69
C GLU A 127 18.20 9.24 2.25
N GLY A 128 17.99 9.34 3.56
CA GLY A 128 17.87 10.63 4.26
C GLY A 128 16.58 11.39 3.96
N LEU A 129 15.50 10.69 3.59
CA LEU A 129 14.19 11.29 3.32
C LEU A 129 13.29 11.25 4.56
N ARG A 130 12.36 12.20 4.69
CA ARG A 130 11.30 12.17 5.71
C ARG A 130 9.96 12.03 5.03
N GLY A 131 9.11 11.15 5.56
CA GLY A 131 7.76 11.00 5.02
C GLY A 131 6.94 9.97 5.77
N VAL A 132 5.96 9.40 5.07
CA VAL A 132 4.92 8.56 5.66
C VAL A 132 4.79 7.27 4.86
N LEU A 133 4.79 6.13 5.55
CA LEU A 133 4.24 4.89 5.00
C LEU A 133 2.74 4.84 5.26
N VAL A 134 2.00 4.55 4.21
CA VAL A 134 0.56 4.36 4.19
C VAL A 134 0.31 2.88 3.98
N GLY A 135 -0.27 2.22 4.97
CA GLY A 135 -0.26 0.77 5.03
C GLY A 135 -1.57 0.11 5.43
N LEU A 136 -1.76 -1.09 4.93
CA LEU A 136 -2.79 -2.03 5.38
C LEU A 136 -2.13 -3.36 5.74
N ARG A 137 -2.53 -3.90 6.88
CA ARG A 137 -2.19 -5.24 7.33
C ARG A 137 -3.43 -6.12 7.23
N PHE A 138 -3.29 -7.21 6.47
CA PHE A 138 -4.34 -8.20 6.28
C PHE A 138 -3.94 -9.54 6.94
N PRO A 139 -4.90 -10.27 7.55
CA PRO A 139 -4.66 -11.62 8.08
C PRO A 139 -4.17 -12.60 7.02
N SER A 140 -3.56 -13.71 7.42
CA SER A 140 -3.08 -14.74 6.48
C SER A 140 -4.20 -15.33 5.61
N ASP A 141 -5.42 -15.39 6.17
CA ASP A 141 -6.57 -16.06 5.57
C ASP A 141 -7.48 -15.13 4.77
N SER A 142 -7.18 -13.82 4.68
CA SER A 142 -8.02 -12.81 4.00
C SER A 142 -7.77 -12.72 2.48
N ALA A 143 -7.24 -13.78 1.88
CA ALA A 143 -6.83 -13.87 0.48
C ALA A 143 -7.91 -13.59 -0.58
N PRO A 144 -9.25 -13.62 -0.34
CA PRO A 144 -10.19 -13.23 -1.39
C PRO A 144 -10.17 -11.73 -1.71
N VAL A 145 -9.58 -10.88 -0.85
CA VAL A 145 -9.74 -9.42 -0.97
C VAL A 145 -8.43 -8.64 -0.84
N GLY A 146 -7.48 -9.09 -0.03
CA GLY A 146 -6.24 -8.35 0.25
C GLY A 146 -4.98 -9.14 -0.08
N VAL A 147 -3.84 -8.44 -0.06
CA VAL A 147 -2.51 -9.08 -0.02
C VAL A 147 -2.24 -9.44 1.45
N PRO A 148 -2.09 -10.73 1.80
CA PRO A 148 -1.81 -11.13 3.18
C PRO A 148 -0.60 -10.40 3.76
N GLY A 149 -0.61 -10.13 5.07
CA GLY A 149 0.40 -9.35 5.78
C GLY A 149 0.37 -7.87 5.38
N TYR A 150 1.55 -7.25 5.33
CA TYR A 150 1.67 -5.81 5.11
C TYR A 150 1.73 -5.47 3.62
N HIS A 151 0.90 -4.51 3.20
CA HIS A 151 0.99 -3.79 1.94
C HIS A 151 1.22 -2.32 2.28
N LEU A 152 2.37 -1.77 1.86
CA LEU A 152 2.81 -0.45 2.27
C LEU A 152 3.15 0.40 1.05
N HIS A 153 2.53 1.56 0.94
CA HIS A 153 2.97 2.60 0.04
C HIS A 153 3.72 3.70 0.81
N LEU A 154 4.41 4.57 0.07
CA LEU A 154 5.26 5.65 0.55
C LEU A 154 4.77 6.99 0.00
N VAL A 155 4.77 8.01 0.87
CA VAL A 155 4.55 9.42 0.50
C VAL A 155 5.66 10.28 1.13
N ILE A 156 6.47 10.94 0.29
CA ILE A 156 7.55 11.86 0.68
C ILE A 156 7.21 13.28 0.21
N ASP A 157 7.66 14.29 0.96
CA ASP A 157 7.61 15.72 0.62
C ASP A 157 6.24 16.20 0.11
N ASP A 158 5.19 15.96 0.92
CA ASP A 158 3.79 16.29 0.59
C ASP A 158 3.30 15.68 -0.73
N GLY A 159 3.78 14.46 -1.03
CA GLY A 159 3.39 13.68 -2.19
C GLY A 159 4.08 14.09 -3.49
N ARG A 160 5.32 14.59 -3.40
CA ARG A 160 6.19 14.82 -4.56
C ARG A 160 6.91 13.56 -5.04
N LEU A 161 7.15 12.62 -4.13
CA LEU A 161 7.83 11.36 -4.40
C LEU A 161 7.14 10.24 -3.62
N GLY A 162 7.04 9.05 -4.22
CA GLY A 162 6.42 7.91 -3.55
C GLY A 162 6.19 6.72 -4.47
N GLY A 163 5.53 5.70 -3.92
CA GLY A 163 5.29 4.43 -4.60
C GLY A 163 5.01 3.30 -3.62
N HIS A 164 5.26 2.07 -4.05
CA HIS A 164 5.11 0.85 -3.26
C HIS A 164 6.41 0.54 -2.51
N CYS A 165 6.38 0.53 -1.17
CA CYS A 165 7.55 0.31 -0.32
C CYS A 165 7.78 -1.20 -0.08
N HIS A 166 9.01 -1.67 -0.33
CA HIS A 166 9.40 -3.06 -0.08
C HIS A 166 10.65 -3.20 0.81
N GLY A 167 11.28 -2.09 1.18
CA GLY A 167 12.41 -2.09 2.11
C GLY A 167 12.66 -0.72 2.71
N ALA A 168 12.93 -0.68 4.01
CA ALA A 168 13.36 0.54 4.68
C ALA A 168 14.16 0.25 5.94
N THR A 169 15.06 1.17 6.28
CA THR A 169 15.58 1.39 7.64
C THR A 169 15.14 2.78 8.07
N MET A 170 14.54 2.88 9.24
CA MET A 170 13.85 4.08 9.69
C MET A 170 14.30 4.53 11.07
N SER A 171 14.32 5.83 11.29
CA SER A 171 14.54 6.48 12.59
C SER A 171 13.42 7.51 12.86
N ASP A 172 13.32 8.03 14.10
CA ASP A 172 12.26 8.96 14.52
C ASP A 172 10.83 8.44 14.21
N ILE A 173 10.55 7.19 14.57
CA ILE A 173 9.36 6.48 14.08
C ILE A 173 8.16 6.79 14.99
N THR A 174 7.07 7.25 14.38
CA THR A 174 5.73 7.27 14.99
C THR A 174 4.80 6.39 14.18
N ILE A 175 4.27 5.36 14.83
CA ILE A 175 3.30 4.42 14.26
C ILE A 175 1.93 4.77 14.81
N GLU A 176 1.01 5.12 13.94
CA GLU A 176 -0.41 5.29 14.25
C GLU A 176 -1.17 4.12 13.65
N MET A 177 -1.94 3.43 14.48
CA MET A 177 -2.69 2.23 14.10
C MET A 177 -4.18 2.48 14.29
N ASP A 178 -4.96 1.89 13.38
CA ASP A 178 -6.41 1.99 13.36
C ASP A 178 -6.98 0.59 13.10
N ASP A 179 -7.54 0.01 14.16
CA ASP A 179 -8.04 -1.35 14.17
C ASP A 179 -9.31 -1.44 13.31
N THR A 180 -9.44 -2.52 12.54
CA THR A 180 -10.51 -2.65 11.55
C THR A 180 -11.14 -4.03 11.60
N ASP A 181 -12.42 -4.08 11.97
CA ASP A 181 -13.21 -5.31 12.08
C ASP A 181 -14.20 -5.52 10.91
N HIS A 182 -14.34 -4.53 10.03
CA HIS A 182 -15.27 -4.55 8.92
C HIS A 182 -14.60 -4.28 7.57
N LEU A 183 -14.96 -5.10 6.58
CA LEU A 183 -14.48 -4.98 5.20
C LEU A 183 -15.66 -4.93 4.24
N HIS A 184 -15.81 -3.81 3.54
CA HIS A 184 -16.83 -3.61 2.53
C HIS A 184 -16.22 -3.81 1.14
N LEU A 185 -16.86 -4.67 0.32
CA LEU A 185 -16.43 -4.95 -1.04
C LEU A 185 -17.39 -4.32 -2.05
N ALA A 186 -16.82 -3.64 -3.04
CA ALA A 186 -17.55 -3.08 -4.15
C ALA A 186 -16.86 -3.44 -5.48
N ALA A 187 -17.64 -3.71 -6.51
CA ALA A 187 -17.18 -4.00 -7.85
C ALA A 187 -18.17 -3.48 -8.90
N ASP A 188 -17.65 -2.85 -9.95
CA ASP A 188 -18.47 -2.27 -11.03
C ASP A 188 -19.19 -3.35 -11.86
N ASP A 189 -18.56 -4.51 -12.04
CA ASP A 189 -19.05 -5.61 -12.90
C ASP A 189 -19.62 -6.81 -12.09
N GLY A 190 -20.02 -6.57 -10.84
CA GLY A 190 -20.50 -7.60 -9.92
C GLY A 190 -19.39 -8.39 -9.23
N MET A 191 -19.76 -9.05 -8.13
CA MET A 191 -18.82 -9.67 -7.20
C MET A 191 -18.14 -10.94 -7.74
N THR A 192 -18.60 -11.52 -8.85
CA THR A 192 -18.17 -12.84 -9.34
C THR A 192 -16.65 -12.96 -9.55
N ARG A 193 -15.99 -11.89 -10.02
CA ARG A 193 -14.52 -11.87 -10.17
C ARG A 193 -13.77 -11.77 -8.83
N LEU A 194 -14.34 -11.09 -7.84
CA LEU A 194 -13.77 -11.00 -6.49
C LEU A 194 -14.00 -12.29 -5.70
N THR A 195 -15.17 -12.91 -5.84
CA THR A 195 -15.57 -14.12 -5.10
C THR A 195 -15.09 -15.42 -5.73
N ALA A 196 -14.57 -15.39 -6.96
CA ALA A 196 -13.96 -16.56 -7.59
C ALA A 196 -12.76 -17.10 -6.78
N GLY A 197 -12.19 -16.27 -5.91
CA GLY A 197 -11.05 -16.61 -5.07
C GLY A 197 -9.76 -16.67 -5.87
N LEU A 198 -8.66 -16.27 -5.24
CA LEU A 198 -7.32 -16.48 -5.80
C LEU A 198 -6.93 -17.94 -5.60
N THR A 199 -6.43 -18.58 -6.67
CA THR A 199 -5.76 -19.89 -6.53
C THR A 199 -4.48 -19.74 -5.72
N GLN A 200 -3.92 -20.83 -5.19
CA GLN A 200 -2.64 -20.75 -4.47
C GLN A 200 -1.54 -20.16 -5.36
N ASN A 201 -1.50 -20.53 -6.64
CA ASN A 201 -0.55 -19.97 -7.60
C ASN A 201 -0.71 -18.45 -7.79
N ASP A 202 -1.94 -17.94 -7.78
CA ASP A 202 -2.19 -16.50 -7.87
C ASP A 202 -1.70 -15.77 -6.60
N ARG A 203 -1.86 -16.39 -5.43
CA ARG A 203 -1.35 -15.85 -4.16
C ARG A 203 0.17 -15.81 -4.13
N ASP A 204 0.81 -16.91 -4.51
CA ASP A 204 2.28 -16.99 -4.55
C ASP A 204 2.86 -16.00 -5.56
N ARG A 205 2.13 -15.70 -6.65
CA ARG A 205 2.50 -14.64 -7.61
C ARG A 205 2.36 -13.24 -7.00
N LEU A 206 1.23 -12.95 -6.35
CA LEU A 206 1.01 -11.66 -5.71
C LEU A 206 2.02 -11.40 -4.59
N GLU A 207 2.23 -12.36 -3.69
CA GLU A 207 3.21 -12.22 -2.62
C GLU A 207 4.60 -11.90 -3.16
N ARG A 208 5.00 -12.60 -4.23
CA ARG A 208 6.25 -12.37 -4.91
C ARG A 208 6.37 -10.93 -5.45
N VAL A 209 5.38 -10.48 -6.22
CA VAL A 209 5.39 -9.15 -6.87
C VAL A 209 5.29 -8.01 -5.86
N GLU A 210 4.62 -8.23 -4.73
CA GLU A 210 4.41 -7.21 -3.70
C GLU A 210 5.56 -7.13 -2.69
N ARG A 211 6.41 -8.17 -2.56
CA ARG A 211 7.44 -8.25 -1.50
C ARG A 211 8.87 -8.46 -1.98
N GLU A 212 9.09 -9.01 -3.18
CA GLU A 212 10.46 -9.30 -3.61
C GLU A 212 11.26 -8.02 -3.86
N ARG A 213 12.43 -7.96 -3.23
CA ARG A 213 13.49 -7.01 -3.57
C ARG A 213 14.24 -7.57 -4.78
N ARG A 214 14.38 -6.80 -5.84
CA ARG A 214 15.27 -7.17 -6.93
C ARG A 214 16.64 -6.55 -6.69
N THR A 215 17.66 -7.38 -6.87
CA THR A 215 19.08 -7.06 -6.71
C THR A 215 19.65 -6.43 -7.97
#